data_AF-A0A956B0C4-F1
#
_entry.id   AF-A0A956B0C4-F1
#
_cell.length_a   1.000
_cell.length_b   1.000
_cell.length_c   1.000
_cell.angle_alpha   90.00
_cell.angle_beta   90.00
_cell.angle_gamma   90.00
#
_symmetry.space_group_name_H-M   'P 1'
#
loop_
_entity.id
_entity.type
_entity.pdbx_description
1 polymer ?
#
loop_
_entity_poly.entity_id
_entity_poly.type
_entity_poly.pdbx_seq_one_letter_code
_entity_poly.pdbx_strand_id
1 'polypeptide(L)'
;MSAERGGLVGALFRHRKLIAGVGAVWLALVIGGGVFTSTLDARVGLHVFGPTTWYAHDGSVIRIGLHDLEFSRFAPLGAVRANFEKGHGEQPDRDHVPSRPTVMTEHAGPFVQGALVPPGVGAWTLVLTARTPDGGEATVRVPITVLPGSAPVTPPLRPKERKPLKPDVGPLKLDIAPLDQVLPGDLPTQLAVIAHDPDGRPRSLGVHLHLQEGRSAIDLPSAVTTDRHGLATLPIKAIEPRFWIDLSADGGTASWRIQRTPTQFVLDTPSPRVARGATVPFSLQSLHRKGPVFLDLWHGDVWLRTSAMELVDRRAEGELTLPSLPDPSIVWIQAYQTAYLPQKARGGRHLLVTTLPPVEANRWLASQLVAQGIDVAWAGYLAQHADGDPTLTRALLGRFDRPERDPPLLADSSDSARQTVASLKLTWQRRFAWALLGSGVLMIIVIAL
;
A
#
# COMPACT_ATOMS: atom_id res chain seq x y z
N MET A 1 81.06 -17.23 42.39
CA MET A 1 79.76 -17.89 42.17
C MET A 1 78.73 -16.83 41.82
N SER A 2 78.58 -16.53 40.52
CA SER A 2 77.54 -15.64 39.99
C SER A 2 76.50 -16.54 39.35
N ALA A 3 75.39 -16.79 40.05
CA ALA A 3 74.28 -17.56 39.52
C ALA A 3 73.64 -16.76 38.38
N GLU A 4 73.90 -17.17 37.13
CA GLU A 4 73.17 -16.69 35.96
C GLU A 4 71.68 -17.01 36.16
N ARG A 5 70.93 -16.03 36.67
CA ARG A 5 69.48 -16.00 36.55
C ARG A 5 69.19 -15.75 35.07
N GLY A 6 69.21 -16.81 34.28
CA GLY A 6 68.53 -16.89 32.99
C GLY A 6 67.02 -16.83 33.23
N GLY A 7 66.55 -15.70 33.75
CA GLY A 7 65.15 -15.46 34.06
C GLY A 7 64.33 -15.40 32.78
N LEU A 8 63.02 -15.55 32.93
CA LEU A 8 61.96 -15.51 31.91
C LEU A 8 62.22 -14.51 30.75
N VAL A 9 62.82 -13.35 31.07
CA VAL A 9 63.20 -12.29 30.14
C VAL A 9 64.19 -12.75 29.05
N GLY A 10 65.16 -13.61 29.38
CA GLY A 10 66.15 -14.13 28.44
C GLY A 10 65.59 -15.20 27.48
N ALA A 11 64.58 -15.96 27.91
CA ALA A 11 63.84 -16.89 27.05
C ALA A 11 62.93 -16.14 26.07
N LEU A 12 62.22 -15.11 26.56
CA LEU A 12 61.42 -14.20 25.74
C LEU A 12 62.24 -13.52 24.63
N PHE A 13 63.48 -13.10 24.92
CA PHE A 13 64.35 -12.49 23.92
C PHE A 13 64.81 -13.47 22.83
N ARG A 14 65.06 -14.75 23.18
CA ARG A 14 65.46 -15.79 22.23
C ARG A 14 64.36 -16.14 21.24
N HIS A 15 63.10 -16.14 21.68
CA HIS A 15 61.95 -16.48 20.83
C HIS A 15 61.18 -15.27 20.30
N ARG A 16 61.71 -14.03 20.42
CA ARG A 16 61.02 -12.79 20.00
C ARG A 16 60.46 -12.84 18.58
N LYS A 17 61.17 -13.48 17.64
CA LYS A 17 60.73 -13.61 16.24
C LYS A 17 59.55 -14.57 16.10
N LEU A 18 59.56 -15.67 16.85
CA LEU A 18 58.46 -16.64 16.88
C LEU A 18 57.22 -15.99 17.51
N ILE A 19 57.38 -15.30 18.64
CA ILE A 19 56.28 -14.61 19.34
C ILE A 19 55.68 -13.50 18.46
N ALA A 20 56.52 -12.70 17.79
CA ALA A 20 56.05 -11.69 16.84
C ALA A 20 55.31 -12.32 15.65
N GLY A 21 55.82 -13.44 15.12
CA GLY A 21 55.17 -14.18 14.03
C GLY A 21 53.81 -14.73 14.42
N VAL A 22 53.71 -15.39 15.58
CA VAL A 22 52.45 -15.93 16.12
C VAL A 22 51.47 -14.80 16.42
N GLY A 23 51.93 -13.71 17.04
CA GLY A 23 51.11 -12.52 17.31
C GLY A 23 50.57 -11.86 16.05
N ALA A 24 51.38 -11.77 14.99
CA ALA A 24 50.96 -11.23 13.70
C ALA A 24 49.90 -12.10 13.00
N VAL A 25 50.09 -13.43 12.99
CA VAL A 25 49.09 -14.37 12.44
C VAL A 25 47.79 -14.30 13.23
N TRP A 26 47.88 -14.21 14.56
CA TRP A 26 46.71 -14.09 15.42
C TRP A 26 45.95 -12.79 15.18
N LEU A 27 46.64 -11.66 15.09
CA LEU A 27 46.02 -10.36 14.77
C LEU A 27 45.35 -10.39 13.38
N ALA A 28 45.97 -11.03 12.39
CA ALA A 28 45.39 -11.21 11.07
C ALA A 28 44.11 -12.06 11.10
N LEU A 29 44.05 -13.12 11.91
CA LEU A 29 42.83 -13.92 12.10
C LEU A 29 41.73 -13.12 12.80
N VAL A 30 42.06 -12.25 13.75
CA VAL A 30 41.10 -11.36 14.41
C VAL A 30 40.52 -10.33 13.47
N ILE A 31 41.37 -9.66 12.70
CA ILE A 31 40.93 -8.70 11.70
C ILE A 31 40.10 -9.42 10.62
N GLY A 32 40.58 -10.57 10.13
CA GLY A 32 39.88 -11.37 9.13
C GLY A 32 38.51 -11.87 9.61
N GLY A 33 38.41 -12.36 10.85
CA GLY A 33 37.15 -12.76 11.47
C GLY A 33 36.19 -11.59 11.65
N GLY A 34 36.70 -10.43 12.10
CA GLY A 34 35.93 -9.19 12.19
C GLY A 34 35.33 -8.77 10.85
N VAL A 35 36.18 -8.71 9.80
CA VAL A 35 35.77 -8.39 8.42
C VAL A 35 34.77 -9.41 7.88
N PHE A 36 34.95 -10.70 8.15
CA PHE A 36 33.99 -11.73 7.73
C PHE A 36 32.63 -11.58 8.41
N THR A 37 32.60 -11.30 9.73
CA THR A 37 31.32 -11.10 10.43
C THR A 37 30.62 -9.81 10.03
N SER A 38 31.35 -8.79 9.59
CA SER A 38 30.76 -7.55 9.08
C SER A 38 30.17 -7.71 7.67
N THR A 39 30.56 -8.73 6.90
CA THR A 39 29.95 -9.02 5.58
C THR A 39 28.70 -9.90 5.65
N LEU A 40 28.44 -10.54 6.80
CA LEU A 40 27.19 -11.26 7.05
C LEU A 40 26.06 -10.25 7.27
N ASP A 41 25.47 -9.68 6.22
CA ASP A 41 24.26 -8.87 6.37
C ASP A 41 23.10 -9.41 5.56
N ALA A 42 21.89 -9.27 6.10
CA ALA A 42 20.69 -9.63 5.38
C ALA A 42 20.53 -8.55 4.31
N ARG A 43 20.88 -8.88 3.07
CA ARG A 43 20.80 -7.90 1.97
C ARG A 43 19.37 -7.71 1.49
N VAL A 44 18.54 -8.73 1.62
CA VAL A 44 17.18 -8.72 1.07
C VAL A 44 16.14 -9.30 2.02
N GLY A 45 14.92 -8.77 1.95
CA GLY A 45 13.71 -9.31 2.57
C GLY A 45 12.58 -9.44 1.56
N LEU A 46 11.80 -10.52 1.64
CA LEU A 46 10.57 -10.70 0.88
C LEU A 46 9.38 -10.23 1.70
N HIS A 47 8.53 -9.43 1.06
CA HIS A 47 7.27 -8.98 1.62
C HIS A 47 6.12 -9.55 0.82
N VAL A 48 5.23 -10.27 1.49
CA VAL A 48 4.08 -10.91 0.87
C VAL A 48 2.82 -10.21 1.38
N PHE A 49 2.01 -9.72 0.46
CA PHE A 49 0.74 -9.07 0.74
C PHE A 49 -0.40 -9.91 0.17
N GLY A 50 -1.50 -10.03 0.90
CA GLY A 50 -2.70 -10.75 0.48
C GLY A 50 -3.62 -11.10 1.65
N PRO A 51 -4.80 -11.67 1.38
CA PRO A 51 -5.68 -12.15 2.43
C PRO A 51 -5.10 -13.40 3.10
N THR A 52 -5.33 -13.58 4.41
CA THR A 52 -4.99 -14.83 5.12
C THR A 52 -6.03 -15.93 4.88
N THR A 53 -7.24 -15.54 4.47
CA THR A 53 -8.38 -16.41 4.20
C THR A 53 -8.66 -16.45 2.71
N TRP A 54 -8.60 -17.65 2.15
CA TRP A 54 -8.71 -17.95 0.72
C TRP A 54 -9.95 -18.81 0.48
N TYR A 55 -10.40 -18.91 -0.76
CA TYR A 55 -11.57 -19.74 -1.12
C TYR A 55 -11.16 -20.76 -2.17
N ALA A 56 -11.63 -22.01 -2.05
CA ALA A 56 -11.14 -23.14 -2.84
C ALA A 56 -11.37 -23.02 -4.37
N HIS A 57 -12.23 -22.10 -4.81
CA HIS A 57 -12.55 -21.87 -6.23
C HIS A 57 -12.18 -20.47 -6.71
N ASP A 58 -11.84 -19.57 -5.80
CA ASP A 58 -11.42 -18.22 -6.13
C ASP A 58 -9.90 -18.14 -6.00
N GLY A 59 -9.23 -17.82 -7.11
CA GLY A 59 -7.82 -17.45 -7.05
C GLY A 59 -7.64 -16.30 -6.06
N SER A 60 -6.71 -16.44 -5.13
CA SER A 60 -6.36 -15.35 -4.21
C SER A 60 -5.23 -14.53 -4.81
N VAL A 61 -5.41 -13.22 -4.76
CA VAL A 61 -4.43 -12.26 -5.25
C VAL A 61 -3.38 -12.07 -4.17
N ILE A 62 -2.13 -12.30 -4.55
CA ILE A 62 -0.98 -11.96 -3.71
C ILE A 62 -0.03 -11.02 -4.44
N ARG A 63 0.68 -10.20 -3.66
CA ARG A 63 1.76 -9.33 -4.14
C ARG A 63 3.00 -9.65 -3.37
N ILE A 64 4.11 -9.77 -4.08
CA ILE A 64 5.41 -10.07 -3.52
C ILE A 64 6.36 -8.95 -3.91
N GLY A 65 7.07 -8.40 -2.94
CA GLY A 65 8.13 -7.40 -3.15
C GLY A 65 9.44 -7.87 -2.55
N LEU A 66 10.55 -7.59 -3.23
CA LEU A 66 11.89 -7.75 -2.66
C LEU A 66 12.37 -6.41 -2.15
N HIS A 67 12.66 -6.32 -0.87
CA HIS A 67 13.22 -5.14 -0.26
C HIS A 67 14.71 -5.35 -0.01
N ASP A 68 15.51 -4.50 -0.63
CA ASP A 68 16.91 -4.35 -0.35
C ASP A 68 17.06 -3.64 1.00
N LEU A 69 17.53 -4.37 2.01
CA LEU A 69 17.60 -3.89 3.38
C LEU A 69 18.77 -2.93 3.59
N GLU A 70 19.81 -3.01 2.74
CA GLU A 70 20.98 -2.15 2.80
C GLU A 70 20.61 -0.73 2.34
N PHE A 71 19.91 -0.64 1.21
CA PHE A 71 19.51 0.66 0.64
C PHE A 71 18.08 1.09 1.01
N SER A 72 17.36 0.27 1.79
CA SER A 72 15.96 0.50 2.17
C SER A 72 15.07 0.85 0.98
N ARG A 73 15.19 0.07 -0.10
CA ARG A 73 14.45 0.27 -1.36
C ARG A 73 13.95 -1.06 -1.91
N PHE A 74 12.91 -1.03 -2.74
CA PHE A 74 12.51 -2.24 -3.46
C PHE A 74 13.50 -2.54 -4.59
N ALA A 75 13.96 -3.78 -4.64
CA ALA A 75 14.78 -4.32 -5.70
C ALA A 75 13.92 -5.09 -6.70
N PRO A 76 14.34 -5.17 -7.98
CA PRO A 76 13.65 -6.02 -8.94
C PRO A 76 13.70 -7.48 -8.48
N LEU A 77 12.57 -8.17 -8.62
CA LEU A 77 12.48 -9.60 -8.38
C LEU A 77 12.92 -10.38 -9.63
N GLY A 78 13.54 -11.52 -9.45
CA GLY A 78 13.71 -12.50 -10.52
C GLY A 78 12.44 -13.33 -10.72
N ALA A 79 12.62 -14.58 -11.16
CA ALA A 79 11.52 -15.53 -11.22
C ALA A 79 10.95 -15.80 -9.81
N VAL A 80 9.62 -15.86 -9.71
CA VAL A 80 8.91 -16.18 -8.46
C VAL A 80 8.10 -17.45 -8.65
N ARG A 81 8.26 -18.40 -7.74
CA ARG A 81 7.59 -19.70 -7.72
C ARG A 81 6.77 -19.82 -6.44
N ALA A 82 5.57 -20.36 -6.59
CA ALA A 82 4.67 -20.65 -5.49
C ALA A 82 4.43 -22.16 -5.37
N ASN A 83 4.43 -22.67 -4.15
CA ASN A 83 4.07 -24.04 -3.82
C ASN A 83 3.17 -24.07 -2.58
N PHE A 84 2.28 -25.05 -2.48
CA PHE A 84 1.43 -25.27 -1.33
C PHE A 84 1.87 -26.52 -0.56
N GLU A 85 2.14 -26.36 0.73
CA GLU A 85 2.38 -27.44 1.68
C GLU A 85 1.13 -27.57 2.58
N LYS A 86 0.58 -28.77 2.76
CA LYS A 86 -0.59 -28.96 3.64
C LYS A 86 -0.20 -28.82 5.11
N GLY A 87 -1.04 -28.16 5.90
CA GLY A 87 -0.77 -27.84 7.31
C GLY A 87 0.07 -26.59 7.52
N HIS A 88 0.26 -26.18 8.77
CA HIS A 88 1.04 -24.99 9.17
C HIS A 88 2.48 -25.32 9.57
N GLY A 89 3.13 -26.24 8.86
CA GLY A 89 4.49 -26.69 9.19
C GLY A 89 4.56 -27.76 10.28
N GLU A 90 3.43 -28.39 10.63
CA GLU A 90 3.47 -29.73 11.22
C GLU A 90 4.10 -30.66 10.18
N GLN A 91 5.02 -31.51 10.66
CA GLN A 91 5.90 -32.36 9.86
C GLN A 91 5.14 -32.90 8.63
N PRO A 92 5.64 -32.66 7.39
CA PRO A 92 4.91 -33.01 6.19
C PRO A 92 4.49 -34.47 6.29
N ASP A 93 3.19 -34.70 6.22
CA ASP A 93 2.63 -36.05 6.14
C ASP A 93 3.41 -36.78 5.03
N ARG A 94 4.03 -37.92 5.34
CA ARG A 94 5.00 -38.56 4.43
C ARG A 94 4.38 -38.94 3.08
N ASP A 95 3.06 -38.99 3.03
CA ASP A 95 2.27 -39.29 1.85
C ASP A 95 1.80 -38.03 1.08
N HIS A 96 2.20 -36.83 1.52
CA HIS A 96 1.80 -35.59 0.85
C HIS A 96 2.62 -35.36 -0.42
N VAL A 97 1.98 -35.58 -1.58
CA VAL A 97 2.54 -35.23 -2.89
C VAL A 97 2.58 -33.70 -2.99
N PRO A 98 3.78 -33.07 -3.09
CA PRO A 98 3.87 -31.63 -3.23
C PRO A 98 3.14 -31.19 -4.50
N SER A 99 2.35 -30.11 -4.39
CA SER A 99 1.75 -29.52 -5.58
C SER A 99 2.84 -29.10 -6.57
N ARG A 100 2.57 -29.23 -7.87
CA ARG A 100 3.52 -28.78 -8.89
C ARG A 100 3.77 -27.28 -8.68
N PRO A 101 5.03 -26.80 -8.64
CA PRO A 101 5.32 -25.39 -8.44
C PRO A 101 4.63 -24.57 -9.52
N THR A 102 3.87 -23.57 -9.11
CA THR A 102 3.24 -22.60 -10.00
C THR A 102 4.23 -21.46 -10.20
N VAL A 103 4.69 -21.27 -11.43
CA VAL A 103 5.52 -20.12 -11.78
C VAL A 103 4.61 -18.90 -11.85
N MET A 104 4.81 -17.94 -10.96
CA MET A 104 4.01 -16.72 -10.92
C MET A 104 4.46 -15.71 -11.98
N THR A 105 5.78 -15.61 -12.18
CA THR A 105 6.38 -14.83 -13.27
C THR A 105 7.82 -15.26 -13.51
N GLU A 106 8.30 -15.06 -14.73
CA GLU A 106 9.70 -15.28 -15.12
C GLU A 106 10.54 -14.00 -15.01
N HIS A 107 9.92 -12.82 -15.11
CA HIS A 107 10.56 -11.51 -15.00
C HIS A 107 9.74 -10.63 -14.08
N ALA A 108 10.38 -9.94 -13.14
CA ALA A 108 9.66 -9.07 -12.24
C ALA A 108 10.35 -7.72 -12.13
N GLY A 109 9.52 -6.67 -12.23
CA GLY A 109 9.90 -5.36 -11.77
C GLY A 109 10.07 -5.36 -10.24
N PRO A 110 9.87 -4.22 -9.58
CA PRO A 110 10.04 -4.16 -8.12
C PRO A 110 9.08 -5.08 -7.34
N PHE A 111 8.03 -5.61 -8.00
CA PHE A 111 7.03 -6.50 -7.42
C PHE A 111 6.53 -7.54 -8.43
N VAL A 112 5.99 -8.63 -7.90
CA VAL A 112 5.21 -9.64 -8.62
C VAL A 112 3.82 -9.69 -8.05
N GLN A 113 2.82 -9.74 -8.92
CA GLN A 113 1.48 -10.16 -8.54
C GLN A 113 1.14 -11.44 -9.28
N GLY A 114 0.49 -12.37 -8.57
CA GLY A 114 -0.15 -13.53 -9.18
C GLY A 114 -1.47 -13.83 -8.50
N ALA A 115 -2.38 -14.43 -9.27
CA ALA A 115 -3.53 -15.13 -8.72
C ALA A 115 -3.11 -16.58 -8.50
N LEU A 116 -3.29 -17.08 -7.28
CA LEU A 116 -2.98 -18.46 -6.92
C LEU A 116 -4.26 -19.16 -6.49
N VAL A 117 -4.51 -20.34 -7.05
CA VAL A 117 -5.62 -21.20 -6.66
C VAL A 117 -5.08 -22.29 -5.73
N PRO A 118 -5.58 -22.39 -4.48
CA PRO A 118 -5.12 -23.42 -3.57
C PRO A 118 -5.63 -24.81 -4.01
N PRO A 119 -4.95 -25.91 -3.65
CA PRO A 119 -5.34 -27.25 -4.09
C PRO A 119 -6.66 -27.76 -3.49
N GLY A 120 -7.12 -27.17 -2.37
CA GLY A 120 -8.37 -27.55 -1.72
C GLY A 120 -8.60 -26.83 -0.39
N VAL A 121 -9.75 -27.10 0.24
CA VAL A 121 -10.16 -26.54 1.54
C VAL A 121 -9.26 -27.04 2.67
N GLY A 122 -8.95 -26.19 3.65
CA GLY A 122 -8.19 -26.54 4.85
C GLY A 122 -7.06 -25.56 5.18
N ALA A 123 -6.21 -25.93 6.14
CA ALA A 123 -5.01 -25.18 6.50
C ALA A 123 -3.84 -25.54 5.57
N TRP A 124 -3.17 -24.52 5.03
CA TRP A 124 -2.03 -24.67 4.14
C TRP A 124 -0.90 -23.70 4.52
N THR A 125 0.30 -24.01 4.06
CA THR A 125 1.45 -23.13 4.04
C THR A 125 1.80 -22.84 2.59
N LEU A 126 1.67 -21.57 2.19
CA LEU A 126 2.16 -21.08 0.92
C LEU A 126 3.66 -20.84 1.02
N VAL A 127 4.44 -21.57 0.23
CA VAL A 127 5.89 -21.41 0.09
C VAL A 127 6.17 -20.62 -1.17
N LEU A 128 6.78 -19.46 -1.00
CA LEU A 128 7.17 -18.59 -2.10
C LEU A 128 8.70 -18.56 -2.18
N THR A 129 9.24 -18.86 -3.36
CA THR A 129 10.67 -18.77 -3.64
C THR A 129 10.89 -17.77 -4.76
N ALA A 130 11.73 -16.79 -4.52
CA ALA A 130 12.07 -15.73 -5.45
C ALA A 130 13.56 -15.71 -5.72
N ARG A 131 13.94 -15.59 -7.00
CA ARG A 131 15.34 -15.31 -7.38
C ARG A 131 15.68 -13.85 -7.11
N THR A 132 16.82 -13.59 -6.50
CA THR A 132 17.32 -12.25 -6.18
C THR A 132 18.22 -11.71 -7.30
N PRO A 133 18.48 -10.39 -7.39
CA PRO A 133 19.31 -9.80 -8.44
C PRO A 133 20.75 -10.34 -8.51
N ASP A 134 21.30 -10.79 -7.39
CA ASP A 134 22.63 -11.40 -7.28
C ASP A 134 22.64 -12.90 -7.62
N GLY A 135 21.52 -13.47 -8.06
CA GLY A 135 21.37 -14.88 -8.43
C GLY A 135 21.07 -15.81 -7.28
N GLY A 136 20.94 -15.31 -6.04
CA GLY A 136 20.47 -16.07 -4.89
C GLY A 136 18.98 -16.42 -4.95
N GLU A 137 18.51 -17.17 -3.94
CA GLU A 137 17.10 -17.46 -3.74
C GLU A 137 16.67 -17.02 -2.34
N ALA A 138 15.56 -16.28 -2.27
CA ALA A 138 14.88 -15.94 -1.04
C ALA A 138 13.59 -16.78 -0.95
N THR A 139 13.36 -17.40 0.21
CA THR A 139 12.15 -18.21 0.45
C THR A 139 11.38 -17.66 1.64
N VAL A 140 10.06 -17.60 1.52
CA VAL A 140 9.14 -17.21 2.60
C VAL A 140 7.99 -18.20 2.69
N ARG A 141 7.58 -18.52 3.91
CA ARG A 141 6.47 -19.42 4.22
C ARG A 141 5.34 -18.63 4.85
N VAL A 142 4.13 -18.79 4.33
CA VAL A 142 2.95 -18.03 4.74
C VAL A 142 1.83 -18.98 5.12
N PRO A 143 1.39 -19.03 6.39
CA PRO A 143 0.21 -19.81 6.75
C PRO A 143 -1.06 -19.17 6.16
N ILE A 144 -1.88 -19.97 5.50
CA ILE A 144 -3.16 -19.55 4.92
C ILE A 144 -4.27 -20.55 5.29
N THR A 145 -5.50 -20.06 5.37
CA THR A 145 -6.69 -20.91 5.55
C THR A 145 -7.57 -20.83 4.32
N VAL A 146 -7.92 -21.98 3.76
CA VAL A 146 -8.79 -22.08 2.58
C VAL A 146 -10.17 -22.55 3.02
N LEU A 147 -11.19 -21.74 2.77
CA LEU A 147 -12.58 -22.00 3.08
C LEU A 147 -13.33 -22.57 1.85
N PRO A 148 -14.42 -23.33 2.06
CA PRO A 148 -15.31 -23.71 0.97
C PRO A 148 -16.08 -22.50 0.42
N GLY A 149 -16.53 -22.59 -0.82
CA GLY A 149 -17.38 -21.56 -1.46
C GLY A 149 -16.59 -20.49 -2.21
N SER A 150 -17.19 -19.31 -2.34
CA SER A 150 -16.60 -18.10 -2.93
C SER A 150 -16.53 -16.98 -1.91
N ALA A 151 -15.63 -16.02 -2.14
CA ALA A 151 -15.54 -14.85 -1.29
C ALA A 151 -16.90 -14.12 -1.24
N PRO A 152 -17.35 -13.64 -0.06
CA PRO A 152 -18.61 -12.93 0.03
C PRO A 152 -18.61 -11.74 -0.91
N VAL A 153 -19.57 -11.74 -1.83
CA VAL A 153 -19.83 -10.65 -2.78
C VAL A 153 -20.63 -9.61 -2.03
N THR A 154 -20.00 -8.85 -1.14
CA THR A 154 -20.72 -7.76 -0.47
C THR A 154 -19.77 -6.63 -0.14
N PRO A 155 -20.02 -5.41 -0.63
CA PRO A 155 -19.29 -4.25 -0.18
C PRO A 155 -19.90 -3.80 1.15
N PRO A 156 -19.11 -3.17 2.02
CA PRO A 156 -19.58 -1.89 2.49
C PRO A 156 -18.73 -0.86 1.77
N LEU A 157 -19.30 -0.27 0.71
CA LEU A 157 -18.94 1.09 0.35
C LEU A 157 -19.49 1.93 1.49
N ARG A 158 -18.67 2.13 2.52
CA ARG A 158 -19.13 2.73 3.75
C ARG A 158 -19.56 4.17 3.49
N PRO A 159 -20.58 4.66 4.20
CA PRO A 159 -20.88 6.07 4.20
C PRO A 159 -19.70 6.85 4.77
N LYS A 160 -19.24 7.87 4.03
CA LYS A 160 -18.36 8.88 4.60
C LYS A 160 -19.20 9.76 5.51
N GLU A 161 -19.16 9.52 6.82
CA GLU A 161 -19.87 10.36 7.77
C GLU A 161 -19.29 11.78 7.73
N ARG A 162 -20.08 12.74 7.25
CA ARG A 162 -19.73 14.15 7.18
C ARG A 162 -20.78 14.94 7.92
N LYS A 163 -20.36 15.75 8.87
CA LYS A 163 -21.23 16.65 9.61
C LYS A 163 -20.77 18.09 9.34
N PRO A 164 -21.69 19.02 9.08
CA PRO A 164 -21.34 20.42 9.00
C PRO A 164 -20.84 20.89 10.37
N LEU A 165 -19.97 21.90 10.39
CA LEU A 165 -19.46 22.49 11.64
C LEU A 165 -20.56 23.18 12.44
N LYS A 166 -21.52 23.75 11.73
CA LYS A 166 -22.72 24.38 12.28
C LYS A 166 -23.93 23.72 11.65
N PRO A 167 -25.02 23.49 12.39
CA PRO A 167 -26.27 23.04 11.81
C PRO A 167 -26.69 23.99 10.68
N ASP A 168 -27.21 23.45 9.59
CA ASP A 168 -27.73 24.29 8.51
C ASP A 168 -28.89 25.14 9.06
N VAL A 169 -28.88 26.42 8.69
CA VAL A 169 -29.95 27.35 9.03
C VAL A 169 -30.65 27.73 7.73
N GLY A 170 -31.98 27.78 7.76
CA GLY A 170 -32.81 28.22 6.64
C GLY A 170 -33.49 27.08 5.88
N PRO A 171 -34.25 27.42 4.82
CA PRO A 171 -35.04 26.46 4.06
C PRO A 171 -34.23 25.64 3.05
N LEU A 172 -32.92 25.88 2.94
CA LEU A 172 -32.04 25.25 1.95
C LEU A 172 -30.94 24.46 2.64
N LYS A 173 -30.61 23.30 2.09
CA LYS A 173 -29.46 22.48 2.46
C LYS A 173 -28.30 22.76 1.50
N LEU A 174 -27.16 23.11 2.07
CA LEU A 174 -25.94 23.45 1.36
C LEU A 174 -24.80 22.53 1.81
N ASP A 175 -24.13 21.89 0.86
CA ASP A 175 -22.98 21.05 1.14
C ASP A 175 -21.82 21.37 0.17
N ILE A 176 -20.60 21.12 0.63
CA ILE A 176 -19.39 21.22 -0.18
C ILE A 176 -18.45 20.07 0.13
N ALA A 177 -18.04 19.30 -0.87
CA ALA A 177 -17.22 18.09 -0.71
C ALA A 177 -16.12 17.99 -1.77
N PRO A 178 -15.01 17.27 -1.53
CA PRO A 178 -14.10 16.87 -2.59
C PRO A 178 -14.81 15.98 -3.60
N LEU A 179 -14.64 16.27 -4.90
CA LEU A 179 -15.31 15.53 -5.97
C LEU A 179 -14.83 14.06 -6.04
N ASP A 180 -13.56 13.79 -5.73
CA ASP A 180 -12.96 12.45 -5.72
C ASP A 180 -12.48 12.05 -4.31
N GLN A 181 -13.30 12.34 -3.29
CA GLN A 181 -13.09 12.10 -1.84
C GLN A 181 -11.94 12.80 -1.15
N VAL A 182 -10.82 13.02 -1.85
CA VAL A 182 -9.62 13.58 -1.23
C VAL A 182 -9.18 14.83 -1.95
N LEU A 183 -8.79 15.83 -1.15
CA LEU A 183 -8.05 16.98 -1.62
C LEU A 183 -6.56 16.66 -1.56
N PRO A 184 -5.92 16.35 -2.70
CA PRO A 184 -4.47 16.42 -2.78
C PRO A 184 -4.01 17.83 -2.47
N GLY A 185 -2.76 17.95 -2.02
CA GLY A 185 -2.18 19.24 -1.63
C GLY A 185 -2.05 20.22 -2.80
N ASP A 186 -0.83 20.66 -3.10
CA ASP A 186 -0.59 21.62 -4.20
C ASP A 186 -0.93 21.08 -5.62
N LEU A 187 -1.67 19.98 -5.74
CA LEU A 187 -2.19 19.48 -7.02
C LEU A 187 -3.59 20.06 -7.27
N PRO A 188 -3.93 20.35 -8.53
CA PRO A 188 -5.29 20.70 -8.91
C PRO A 188 -6.29 19.61 -8.53
N THR A 189 -7.44 20.03 -8.00
CA THR A 189 -8.59 19.18 -7.69
C THR A 189 -9.88 19.99 -7.77
N GLN A 190 -11.02 19.36 -7.50
CA GLN A 190 -12.33 19.97 -7.60
C GLN A 190 -13.14 19.70 -6.34
N LEU A 191 -13.88 20.72 -5.89
CA LEU A 191 -14.93 20.62 -4.90
C LEU A 191 -16.29 20.58 -5.62
N ALA A 192 -17.21 19.77 -5.12
CA ALA A 192 -18.62 19.77 -5.49
C ALA A 192 -19.37 20.61 -4.46
N VAL A 193 -20.05 21.68 -4.89
CA VAL A 193 -21.01 22.43 -4.09
C VAL A 193 -22.41 21.94 -4.45
N ILE A 194 -23.20 21.57 -3.45
CA ILE A 194 -24.54 21.00 -3.62
C ILE A 194 -25.56 21.88 -2.90
N ALA A 195 -26.66 22.17 -3.59
CA ALA A 195 -27.81 22.91 -3.07
C ALA A 195 -29.12 22.15 -3.34
N HIS A 196 -29.87 21.85 -2.29
CA HIS A 196 -31.18 21.20 -2.39
C HIS A 196 -32.12 21.64 -1.27
N ASP A 197 -33.42 21.49 -1.46
CA ASP A 197 -34.42 21.73 -0.40
C ASP A 197 -34.43 20.58 0.64
N PRO A 198 -35.17 20.68 1.76
CA PRO A 198 -35.18 19.65 2.79
C PRO A 198 -35.73 18.31 2.30
N ASP A 199 -36.54 18.32 1.23
CA ASP A 199 -37.10 17.14 0.58
C ASP A 199 -36.13 16.52 -0.45
N GLY A 200 -34.97 17.14 -0.66
CA GLY A 200 -33.91 16.66 -1.56
C GLY A 200 -34.00 17.17 -2.99
N ARG A 201 -34.97 18.02 -3.32
CA ARG A 201 -35.10 18.55 -4.68
C ARG A 201 -33.96 19.53 -4.95
N PRO A 202 -33.19 19.33 -6.02
CA PRO A 202 -32.08 20.22 -6.32
C PRO A 202 -32.51 21.63 -6.68
N ARG A 203 -31.66 22.59 -6.36
CA ARG A 203 -31.92 24.01 -6.61
C ARG A 203 -30.79 24.60 -7.45
N SER A 204 -31.14 25.14 -8.61
CA SER A 204 -30.23 25.93 -9.45
C SER A 204 -30.25 27.39 -8.99
N LEU A 205 -29.19 27.83 -8.32
CA LEU A 205 -29.09 29.15 -7.69
C LEU A 205 -27.63 29.57 -7.48
N GLY A 206 -27.42 30.85 -7.17
CA GLY A 206 -26.10 31.36 -6.80
C GLY A 206 -25.77 31.03 -5.34
N VAL A 207 -24.69 30.29 -5.11
CA VAL A 207 -24.14 30.00 -3.78
C VAL A 207 -22.91 30.87 -3.55
N HIS A 208 -23.00 31.75 -2.56
CA HIS A 208 -21.84 32.54 -2.12
C HIS A 208 -20.92 31.69 -1.26
N LEU A 209 -19.62 31.84 -1.46
CA LEU A 209 -18.58 31.15 -0.70
C LEU A 209 -17.76 32.18 0.07
N HIS A 210 -17.56 31.91 1.36
CA HIS A 210 -16.69 32.69 2.20
C HIS A 210 -15.65 31.77 2.86
N LEU A 211 -14.39 31.93 2.44
CA LEU A 211 -13.27 31.15 2.96
C LEU A 211 -12.85 31.73 4.31
N GLN A 212 -13.14 31.01 5.40
CA GLN A 212 -12.77 31.39 6.77
C GLN A 212 -11.34 30.97 7.10
N GLU A 213 -10.93 29.78 6.65
CA GLU A 213 -9.61 29.19 6.90
C GLU A 213 -9.16 28.40 5.67
N GLY A 214 -7.85 28.39 5.42
CA GLY A 214 -7.24 27.67 4.32
C GLY A 214 -6.70 28.61 3.24
N ARG A 215 -5.85 28.06 2.36
CA ARG A 215 -5.28 28.80 1.23
C ARG A 215 -5.28 27.95 -0.03
N SER A 216 -5.67 28.55 -1.14
CA SER A 216 -5.56 27.98 -2.49
C SER A 216 -4.49 28.74 -3.28
N ALA A 217 -3.75 28.04 -4.14
CA ALA A 217 -2.80 28.58 -5.09
C ALA A 217 -3.47 29.16 -6.34
N ILE A 218 -4.78 28.96 -6.47
CA ILE A 218 -5.64 29.65 -7.44
C ILE A 218 -6.71 30.43 -6.67
N ASP A 219 -7.10 31.58 -7.20
CA ASP A 219 -8.16 32.38 -6.60
C ASP A 219 -9.48 31.62 -6.64
N LEU A 220 -10.15 31.52 -5.49
CA LEU A 220 -11.46 30.93 -5.41
C LEU A 220 -12.51 31.99 -5.74
N PRO A 221 -13.50 31.69 -6.62
CA PRO A 221 -14.62 32.59 -6.83
C PRO A 221 -15.40 32.82 -5.54
N SER A 222 -15.94 34.03 -5.36
CA SER A 222 -16.80 34.39 -4.24
C SER A 222 -18.24 33.84 -4.35
N ALA A 223 -18.61 33.34 -5.54
CA ALA A 223 -19.91 32.70 -5.79
C ALA A 223 -19.79 31.64 -6.90
N VAL A 224 -20.61 30.60 -6.83
CA VAL A 224 -20.82 29.62 -7.91
C VAL A 224 -22.30 29.40 -8.14
N THR A 225 -22.69 29.11 -9.38
CA THR A 225 -24.10 28.79 -9.69
C THR A 225 -24.27 27.30 -9.82
N THR A 226 -25.18 26.72 -9.04
CA THR A 226 -25.55 25.31 -9.15
C THR A 226 -26.42 25.06 -10.39
N ASP A 227 -26.24 23.90 -11.01
CA ASP A 227 -26.99 23.48 -12.19
C ASP A 227 -28.37 22.90 -11.82
N ARG A 228 -29.02 22.25 -12.80
CA ARG A 228 -30.34 21.60 -12.62
C ARG A 228 -30.33 20.44 -11.60
N HIS A 229 -29.16 19.89 -11.28
CA HIS A 229 -28.95 18.87 -10.25
C HIS A 229 -28.54 19.47 -8.91
N GLY A 230 -28.61 20.80 -8.79
CA GLY A 230 -28.17 21.52 -7.62
C GLY A 230 -26.67 21.39 -7.41
N LEU A 231 -25.90 21.07 -8.45
CA LEU A 231 -24.47 20.81 -8.38
C LEU A 231 -23.68 21.95 -9.04
N ALA A 232 -22.60 22.38 -8.41
CA ALA A 232 -21.57 23.20 -9.03
C ALA A 232 -20.20 22.58 -8.75
N THR A 233 -19.26 22.76 -9.68
CA THR A 233 -17.85 22.40 -9.45
C THR A 233 -17.02 23.64 -9.22
N LEU A 234 -16.13 23.55 -8.23
CA LEU A 234 -15.24 24.62 -7.82
C LEU A 234 -13.80 24.09 -7.94
N PRO A 235 -13.01 24.58 -8.90
CA PRO A 235 -11.60 24.20 -8.97
C PRO A 235 -10.86 24.73 -7.74
N ILE A 236 -9.95 23.93 -7.20
CA ILE A 236 -9.10 24.32 -6.09
C ILE A 236 -7.70 23.74 -6.27
N LYS A 237 -6.68 24.51 -5.87
CA LYS A 237 -5.30 24.05 -5.82
C LYS A 237 -4.78 24.29 -4.43
N ALA A 238 -4.93 23.29 -3.59
CA ALA A 238 -4.98 23.50 -2.17
C ALA A 238 -3.54 23.66 -1.59
N ILE A 239 -3.21 24.76 -0.90
CA ILE A 239 -1.90 24.91 -0.22
C ILE A 239 -1.94 24.33 1.20
N GLU A 240 -2.95 24.69 2.01
CA GLU A 240 -3.05 24.27 3.43
C GLU A 240 -3.97 23.06 3.71
N PRO A 241 -3.63 22.17 4.65
CA PRO A 241 -4.30 20.88 4.86
C PRO A 241 -5.77 20.95 5.35
N ARG A 242 -6.33 22.15 5.47
CA ARG A 242 -7.68 22.40 5.96
C ARG A 242 -8.31 23.55 5.19
N PHE A 243 -9.58 23.39 4.83
CA PHE A 243 -10.43 24.47 4.33
C PHE A 243 -11.63 24.59 5.25
N TRP A 244 -11.92 25.80 5.66
CA TRP A 244 -13.21 26.15 6.23
C TRP A 244 -13.91 27.09 5.28
N ILE A 245 -15.00 26.61 4.69
CA ILE A 245 -15.81 27.36 3.76
C ILE A 245 -17.21 27.51 4.36
N ASP A 246 -17.66 28.74 4.47
CA ASP A 246 -19.06 29.07 4.71
C ASP A 246 -19.76 29.24 3.38
N LEU A 247 -20.95 28.65 3.27
CA LEU A 247 -21.83 28.71 2.13
C LEU A 247 -23.08 29.49 2.51
N SER A 248 -23.57 30.35 1.62
CA SER A 248 -24.84 31.04 1.81
C SER A 248 -25.60 31.24 0.51
N ALA A 249 -26.90 30.96 0.52
CA ALA A 249 -27.81 31.21 -0.59
C ALA A 249 -29.27 31.23 -0.11
N ASP A 250 -30.09 32.17 -0.62
CA ASP A 250 -31.54 32.26 -0.36
C ASP A 250 -31.95 32.07 1.12
N GLY A 251 -31.18 32.68 2.04
CA GLY A 251 -31.40 32.57 3.49
C GLY A 251 -30.95 31.24 4.12
N GLY A 252 -30.49 30.29 3.32
CA GLY A 252 -29.76 29.10 3.74
C GLY A 252 -28.29 29.40 4.03
N THR A 253 -27.75 28.85 5.11
CA THR A 253 -26.31 28.92 5.43
C THR A 253 -25.78 27.59 5.95
N ALA A 254 -24.56 27.23 5.55
CA ALA A 254 -23.86 26.06 6.08
C ALA A 254 -22.36 26.33 6.24
N SER A 255 -21.74 25.75 7.26
CA SER A 255 -20.28 25.86 7.50
C SER A 255 -19.64 24.49 7.40
N TRP A 256 -18.64 24.35 6.54
CA TRP A 256 -18.00 23.06 6.27
C TRP A 256 -16.50 23.11 6.52
N ARG A 257 -16.01 22.09 7.25
CA ARG A 257 -14.57 21.81 7.36
C ARG A 257 -14.20 20.68 6.42
N ILE A 258 -13.34 20.99 5.46
CA ILE A 258 -12.75 20.01 4.55
C ILE A 258 -11.32 19.76 5.01
N GLN A 259 -11.11 18.63 5.67
CA GLN A 259 -9.79 18.24 6.17
C GLN A 259 -9.11 17.29 5.20
N ARG A 260 -7.83 17.53 4.91
CA ARG A 260 -7.01 16.63 4.09
C ARG A 260 -6.61 15.39 4.86
N THR A 261 -6.59 14.26 4.15
CA THR A 261 -5.47 13.33 4.31
C THR A 261 -4.40 13.81 3.33
N PRO A 262 -3.14 14.01 3.71
CA PRO A 262 -2.10 14.38 2.77
C PRO A 262 -1.97 13.29 1.71
N THR A 263 -2.61 13.49 0.56
CA THR A 263 -2.45 12.59 -0.59
C THR A 263 -1.32 13.11 -1.44
N GLN A 264 -0.41 12.20 -1.78
CA GLN A 264 0.76 12.53 -2.57
C GLN A 264 0.47 12.44 -4.07
N PHE A 265 -0.64 11.77 -4.43
CA PHE A 265 -0.98 11.44 -5.80
C PHE A 265 -2.35 11.99 -6.20
N VAL A 266 -2.43 12.52 -7.42
CA VAL A 266 -3.68 12.70 -8.17
C VAL A 266 -3.74 11.58 -9.19
N LEU A 267 -4.80 10.78 -9.13
CA LEU A 267 -5.12 9.85 -10.19
C LEU A 267 -6.31 10.39 -10.97
N ASP A 268 -6.15 10.54 -12.28
CA ASP A 268 -7.19 10.97 -13.18
C ASP A 268 -7.50 9.91 -14.23
N THR A 269 -8.75 9.81 -14.62
CA THR A 269 -9.25 8.93 -15.67
C THR A 269 -10.14 9.76 -16.60
N PRO A 270 -10.09 9.53 -17.92
CA PRO A 270 -10.89 10.32 -18.87
C PRO A 270 -12.40 10.24 -18.63
N SER A 271 -12.86 9.14 -18.04
CA SER A 271 -14.25 8.92 -17.69
C SER A 271 -14.37 8.36 -16.27
N PRO A 272 -15.39 8.79 -15.49
CA PRO A 272 -15.73 8.15 -14.22
C PRO A 272 -16.47 6.83 -14.40
N ARG A 273 -16.95 6.54 -15.62
CA ARG A 273 -17.68 5.33 -15.99
C ARG A 273 -16.91 4.54 -17.03
N VAL A 274 -16.80 3.23 -16.81
CA VAL A 274 -16.05 2.31 -17.68
C VAL A 274 -16.86 1.04 -17.91
N ALA A 275 -16.78 0.47 -19.11
CA ALA A 275 -17.48 -0.77 -19.42
C ALA A 275 -16.81 -1.98 -18.73
N ARG A 276 -17.58 -3.04 -18.51
CA ARG A 276 -17.05 -4.29 -17.94
C ARG A 276 -15.95 -4.87 -18.82
N GLY A 277 -14.86 -5.32 -18.20
CA GLY A 277 -13.70 -5.89 -18.91
C GLY A 277 -12.91 -4.88 -19.75
N ALA A 278 -13.28 -3.59 -19.71
CA ALA A 278 -12.54 -2.57 -20.41
C ALA A 278 -11.18 -2.33 -19.76
N THR A 279 -10.26 -1.82 -20.57
CA THR A 279 -9.03 -1.22 -20.11
C THR A 279 -9.29 0.24 -19.78
N VAL A 280 -8.88 0.67 -18.59
CA VAL A 280 -9.06 2.03 -18.10
C VAL A 280 -7.77 2.81 -18.29
N PRO A 281 -7.71 3.77 -19.22
CA PRO A 281 -6.58 4.70 -19.27
C PRO A 281 -6.62 5.62 -18.05
N PHE A 282 -5.45 5.90 -17.49
CA PHE A 282 -5.30 6.83 -16.38
C PHE A 282 -4.04 7.69 -16.53
N SER A 283 -4.07 8.87 -15.91
CA SER A 283 -2.88 9.66 -15.64
C SER A 283 -2.68 9.76 -14.12
N LEU A 284 -1.42 9.75 -13.71
CA LEU A 284 -1.01 9.78 -12.33
C LEU A 284 0.03 10.88 -12.15
N GLN A 285 -0.21 11.77 -11.19
CA GLN A 285 0.72 12.85 -10.85
C GLN A 285 1.07 12.81 -9.37
N SER A 286 2.35 13.03 -9.04
CA SER A 286 2.85 13.15 -7.67
C SER A 286 3.31 14.57 -7.33
N LEU A 287 3.09 14.98 -6.08
CA LEU A 287 3.58 16.25 -5.54
C LEU A 287 5.11 16.30 -5.45
N HIS A 288 5.71 15.28 -4.82
CA HIS A 288 7.09 15.36 -4.34
C HIS A 288 7.97 14.21 -4.80
N ARG A 289 7.42 13.22 -5.50
CA ARG A 289 8.11 11.95 -5.68
C ARG A 289 8.21 11.52 -7.14
N LYS A 290 9.39 11.05 -7.52
CA LYS A 290 9.64 10.22 -8.71
C LYS A 290 9.76 8.76 -8.25
N GLY A 291 9.91 7.83 -9.18
CA GLY A 291 10.17 6.42 -8.85
C GLY A 291 8.95 5.51 -8.94
N PRO A 292 9.07 4.27 -8.44
CA PRO A 292 8.02 3.27 -8.57
C PRO A 292 6.80 3.62 -7.73
N VAL A 293 5.60 3.39 -8.28
CA VAL A 293 4.31 3.55 -7.61
C VAL A 293 3.46 2.29 -7.79
N PHE A 294 2.72 1.94 -6.75
CA PHE A 294 1.69 0.91 -6.76
C PHE A 294 0.36 1.51 -7.11
N LEU A 295 -0.37 0.78 -7.94
CA LEU A 295 -1.74 1.05 -8.28
C LEU A 295 -2.60 -0.16 -7.90
N ASP A 296 -3.30 -0.06 -6.78
CA ASP A 296 -4.21 -1.11 -6.34
C ASP A 296 -5.61 -0.88 -6.87
N LEU A 297 -6.28 -1.97 -7.25
CA LEU A 297 -7.68 -2.01 -7.59
C LEU A 297 -8.45 -2.73 -6.48
N TRP A 298 -9.53 -2.12 -6.02
CA TRP A 298 -10.39 -2.61 -4.95
C TRP A 298 -11.85 -2.65 -5.39
N HIS A 299 -12.60 -3.62 -4.88
CA HIS A 299 -14.05 -3.70 -4.97
C HIS A 299 -14.62 -3.90 -3.57
N GLY A 300 -15.22 -2.84 -3.01
CA GLY A 300 -15.49 -2.76 -1.58
C GLY A 300 -14.20 -2.94 -0.78
N ASP A 301 -14.21 -3.84 0.20
CA ASP A 301 -13.02 -4.20 1.00
C ASP A 301 -12.16 -5.30 0.37
N VAL A 302 -12.50 -5.77 -0.84
CA VAL A 302 -11.77 -6.84 -1.53
C VAL A 302 -10.70 -6.23 -2.44
N TRP A 303 -9.44 -6.57 -2.16
CA TRP A 303 -8.31 -6.23 -3.02
C TRP A 303 -8.26 -7.16 -4.23
N LEU A 304 -8.31 -6.58 -5.44
CA LEU A 304 -8.40 -7.32 -6.70
C LEU A 304 -7.07 -7.42 -7.44
N ARG A 305 -6.28 -6.34 -7.44
CA ARG A 305 -5.06 -6.27 -8.25
C ARG A 305 -4.11 -5.18 -7.75
N THR A 306 -2.82 -5.33 -8.03
CA THR A 306 -1.81 -4.27 -8.02
C THR A 306 -1.09 -4.22 -9.38
N SER A 307 -1.05 -3.04 -9.98
CA SER A 307 -0.08 -2.73 -11.03
C SER A 307 1.08 -1.92 -10.42
N ALA A 308 2.28 -2.09 -10.96
CA ALA A 308 3.42 -1.24 -10.65
C ALA A 308 3.78 -0.41 -11.89
N MET A 309 4.17 0.84 -11.69
CA MET A 309 4.63 1.73 -12.75
C MET A 309 5.71 2.68 -12.23
N GLU A 310 6.44 3.31 -13.13
CA GLU A 310 7.48 4.27 -12.81
C GLU A 310 6.97 5.70 -13.05
N LEU A 311 7.08 6.59 -12.07
CA LEU A 311 6.85 8.02 -12.26
C LEU A 311 8.08 8.69 -12.87
N VAL A 312 7.97 9.06 -14.15
CA VAL A 312 8.94 9.89 -14.86
C VAL A 312 8.54 11.35 -14.67
N ASP A 313 9.45 12.15 -14.10
CA ASP A 313 9.16 13.55 -13.77
C ASP A 313 7.88 13.77 -12.94
N ARG A 314 7.66 12.84 -11.99
CA ARG A 314 6.51 12.83 -11.07
C ARG A 314 5.17 12.59 -11.80
N ARG A 315 5.21 12.05 -13.01
CA ARG A 315 4.03 11.71 -13.80
C ARG A 315 4.15 10.29 -14.36
N ALA A 316 3.02 9.63 -14.50
CA ALA A 316 2.90 8.40 -15.28
C ALA A 316 1.56 8.39 -15.99
N GLU A 317 1.55 7.78 -17.17
CA GLU A 317 0.34 7.40 -17.88
C GLU A 317 0.34 5.89 -17.98
N GLY A 318 -0.85 5.30 -17.97
CA GLY A 318 -0.95 3.86 -18.07
C GLY A 318 -2.38 3.38 -18.25
N GLU A 319 -2.48 2.07 -18.26
CA GLU A 319 -3.72 1.36 -18.54
C GLU A 319 -3.96 0.30 -17.47
N LEU A 320 -5.19 0.22 -16.99
CA LEU A 320 -5.60 -0.77 -16.00
C LEU A 320 -6.73 -1.63 -16.58
N THR A 321 -6.44 -2.90 -16.86
CA THR A 321 -7.47 -3.88 -17.26
C THR A 321 -8.27 -4.31 -16.04
N LEU A 322 -9.59 -4.10 -16.10
CA LEU A 322 -10.51 -4.52 -15.06
C LEU A 322 -10.81 -6.01 -15.16
N PRO A 323 -10.87 -6.74 -14.02
CA PRO A 323 -11.35 -8.11 -14.03
C PRO A 323 -12.86 -8.16 -14.36
N SER A 324 -13.36 -9.38 -14.53
CA SER A 324 -14.80 -9.61 -14.65
C SER A 324 -15.47 -9.27 -13.31
N LEU A 325 -16.26 -8.19 -13.31
CA LEU A 325 -16.98 -7.71 -12.13
C LEU A 325 -18.51 -7.79 -12.35
N PRO A 326 -19.31 -7.81 -11.26
CA PRO A 326 -20.75 -7.60 -11.37
C PRO A 326 -21.07 -6.30 -12.10
N ASP A 327 -22.22 -6.23 -12.75
CA ASP A 327 -22.67 -5.02 -13.43
C ASP A 327 -24.03 -4.60 -12.85
N PRO A 328 -24.15 -3.36 -12.34
CA PRO A 328 -23.10 -2.36 -12.09
C PRO A 328 -22.22 -2.68 -10.86
N SER A 329 -20.99 -2.15 -10.84
CA SER A 329 -20.08 -2.20 -9.67
C SER A 329 -19.32 -0.89 -9.48
N ILE A 330 -18.97 -0.57 -8.22
CA ILE A 330 -18.07 0.56 -7.90
C ILE A 330 -16.72 -0.01 -7.48
N VAL A 331 -15.66 0.44 -8.14
CA VAL A 331 -14.29 0.08 -7.80
C VAL A 331 -13.54 1.30 -7.25
N TRP A 332 -12.49 1.06 -6.47
CA TRP A 332 -11.56 2.07 -6.00
C TRP A 332 -10.18 1.79 -6.56
N ILE A 333 -9.60 2.78 -7.25
CA ILE A 333 -8.21 2.73 -7.70
C ILE A 333 -7.36 3.56 -6.74
N GLN A 334 -6.28 2.97 -6.23
CA GLN A 334 -5.43 3.58 -5.22
C GLN A 334 -3.96 3.61 -5.66
N ALA A 335 -3.38 4.80 -5.71
CA ALA A 335 -1.96 5.00 -5.98
C ALA A 335 -1.16 5.28 -4.69
N TYR A 336 0.01 4.65 -4.52
CA TYR A 336 0.92 4.91 -3.38
C TYR A 336 2.33 4.36 -3.62
N GLN A 337 3.35 4.92 -2.95
CA GLN A 337 4.75 4.54 -3.16
C GLN A 337 5.33 3.53 -2.20
N THR A 338 4.78 3.41 -1.01
CA THR A 338 5.34 2.55 0.03
C THR A 338 4.32 1.50 0.40
N ALA A 339 4.71 0.23 0.34
CA ALA A 339 3.87 -0.85 0.84
C ALA A 339 3.67 -0.78 2.37
N TYR A 340 4.55 -0.05 3.05
CA TYR A 340 4.45 0.32 4.47
C TYR A 340 3.73 1.65 4.64
N LEU A 341 2.75 1.68 5.55
CA LEU A 341 1.94 2.86 5.87
C LEU A 341 1.24 3.53 4.67
N PRO A 342 0.54 2.79 3.79
CA PRO A 342 -0.06 3.43 2.64
C PRO A 342 -1.10 4.50 3.08
N GLN A 343 -1.71 4.39 4.27
CA GLN A 343 -2.78 5.30 4.71
C GLN A 343 -2.42 6.79 4.70
N LYS A 344 -1.12 7.14 4.89
CA LYS A 344 -0.65 8.52 5.05
C LYS A 344 -0.20 9.20 3.75
N ALA A 345 -0.18 8.48 2.62
CA ALA A 345 0.44 8.96 1.38
C ALA A 345 -0.23 8.42 0.09
N ARG A 346 -1.49 7.97 0.14
CA ARG A 346 -2.19 7.47 -1.07
C ARG A 346 -2.79 8.61 -1.87
N GLY A 347 -3.03 8.41 -3.17
CA GLY A 347 -4.11 9.07 -3.90
C GLY A 347 -5.05 8.00 -4.45
N GLY A 348 -6.21 8.38 -4.94
CA GLY A 348 -7.11 7.43 -5.56
C GLY A 348 -8.43 8.06 -5.95
N ARG A 349 -9.25 7.29 -6.66
CA ARG A 349 -10.60 7.68 -7.03
C ARG A 349 -11.49 6.45 -7.21
N HIS A 350 -12.79 6.66 -7.11
CA HIS A 350 -13.75 5.66 -7.54
C HIS A 350 -13.97 5.68 -9.04
N LEU A 351 -14.33 4.52 -9.57
CA LEU A 351 -14.91 4.36 -10.90
C LEU A 351 -16.18 3.53 -10.83
N LEU A 352 -17.14 3.89 -11.68
CA LEU A 352 -18.32 3.08 -11.94
C LEU A 352 -18.03 2.12 -13.10
N VAL A 353 -18.06 0.83 -12.84
CA VAL A 353 -17.98 -0.22 -13.84
C VAL A 353 -19.39 -0.63 -14.21
N THR A 354 -19.84 -0.29 -15.42
CA THR A 354 -21.20 -0.66 -15.87
C THR A 354 -21.38 -0.62 -17.37
N THR A 355 -22.32 -1.43 -17.88
CA THR A 355 -22.87 -1.32 -19.24
C THR A 355 -24.18 -0.55 -19.31
N LEU A 356 -24.73 -0.12 -18.15
CA LEU A 356 -25.97 0.66 -18.10
C LEU A 356 -25.83 2.00 -18.84
N PRO A 357 -26.90 2.48 -19.48
CA PRO A 357 -26.97 3.83 -20.00
C PRO A 357 -26.65 4.88 -18.92
N PRO A 358 -26.10 6.05 -19.30
CA PRO A 358 -25.65 7.07 -18.34
C PRO A 358 -26.69 7.47 -17.29
N VAL A 359 -27.95 7.61 -17.71
CA VAL A 359 -29.08 7.98 -16.84
C VAL A 359 -29.35 6.90 -15.79
N GLU A 360 -29.42 5.63 -16.22
CA GLU A 360 -29.68 4.49 -15.33
C GLU A 360 -28.51 4.24 -14.39
N ALA A 361 -27.28 4.43 -14.86
CA ALA A 361 -26.06 4.37 -14.08
C ALA A 361 -26.07 5.38 -12.91
N ASN A 362 -26.44 6.64 -13.17
CA ASN A 362 -26.53 7.67 -12.14
C ASN A 362 -27.68 7.40 -11.15
N ARG A 363 -28.84 6.93 -11.63
CA ARG A 363 -29.94 6.51 -10.76
C ARG A 363 -29.56 5.35 -9.85
N TRP A 364 -28.84 4.36 -10.39
CA TRP A 364 -28.32 3.25 -9.61
C TRP A 364 -27.31 3.71 -8.57
N LEU A 365 -26.36 4.59 -8.93
CA LEU A 365 -25.41 5.16 -7.97
C LEU A 365 -26.11 5.89 -6.83
N ALA A 366 -27.10 6.73 -7.16
CA ALA A 366 -27.88 7.45 -6.16
C ALA A 366 -28.67 6.49 -5.25
N SER A 367 -29.21 5.39 -5.77
CA SER A 367 -29.87 4.37 -4.93
C SER A 367 -28.91 3.66 -3.99
N GLN A 368 -27.64 3.47 -4.38
CA GLN A 368 -26.61 2.96 -3.48
C GLN A 368 -26.33 3.93 -2.32
N LEU A 369 -26.29 5.24 -2.59
CA LEU A 369 -26.13 6.24 -1.51
C LEU A 369 -27.31 6.21 -0.53
N VAL A 370 -28.54 6.11 -1.03
CA VAL A 370 -29.75 5.95 -0.18
C VAL A 370 -29.65 4.70 0.68
N ALA A 371 -29.26 3.56 0.10
CA ALA A 371 -29.12 2.30 0.82
C ALA A 371 -28.05 2.34 1.92
N GLN A 372 -27.04 3.21 1.78
CA GLN A 372 -25.98 3.44 2.77
C GLN A 372 -26.30 4.60 3.74
N GLY A 373 -27.46 5.25 3.62
CA GLY A 373 -27.83 6.38 4.48
C GLY A 373 -27.06 7.67 4.19
N ILE A 374 -26.49 7.82 2.99
CA ILE A 374 -25.68 8.99 2.58
C ILE A 374 -26.57 9.97 1.83
N ASP A 375 -26.63 11.24 2.28
CA ASP A 375 -27.33 12.33 1.61
C ASP A 375 -28.76 11.94 1.16
N VAL A 376 -29.49 11.20 2.02
CA VAL A 376 -30.68 10.41 1.67
C VAL A 376 -31.73 11.20 0.88
N ALA A 377 -31.99 12.46 1.25
CA ALA A 377 -32.97 13.29 0.57
C ALA A 377 -32.54 13.59 -0.89
N TRP A 378 -31.34 14.16 -1.08
CA TRP A 378 -30.81 14.52 -2.39
C TRP A 378 -30.58 13.28 -3.27
N ALA A 379 -29.96 12.24 -2.71
CA ALA A 379 -29.75 10.97 -3.41
C ALA A 379 -31.09 10.29 -3.76
N GLY A 380 -32.09 10.36 -2.87
CA GLY A 380 -33.43 9.82 -3.12
C GLY A 380 -34.13 10.49 -4.29
N TYR A 381 -34.02 11.82 -4.41
CA TYR A 381 -34.53 12.55 -5.57
C TYR A 381 -33.82 12.12 -6.86
N LEU A 382 -32.49 12.05 -6.83
CA LEU A 382 -31.67 11.69 -7.99
C LEU A 382 -31.87 10.24 -8.45
N ALA A 383 -32.14 9.31 -7.53
CA ALA A 383 -32.46 7.93 -7.90
C ALA A 383 -33.66 7.82 -8.86
N GLN A 384 -34.51 8.84 -8.92
CA GLN A 384 -35.68 8.91 -9.81
C GLN A 384 -35.46 9.88 -10.98
N HIS A 385 -34.73 10.98 -10.76
CA HIS A 385 -34.68 12.11 -11.70
C HIS A 385 -33.29 12.42 -12.27
N ALA A 386 -32.24 11.69 -11.89
CA ALA A 386 -30.91 11.90 -12.44
C ALA A 386 -30.90 11.72 -13.97
N ASP A 387 -29.98 12.43 -14.61
CA ASP A 387 -29.69 12.31 -16.04
C ASP A 387 -28.32 11.66 -16.27
N GLY A 388 -27.79 11.74 -17.49
CA GLY A 388 -26.52 11.16 -17.89
C GLY A 388 -25.27 12.01 -17.65
N ASP A 389 -25.34 13.09 -16.87
CA ASP A 389 -24.21 14.01 -16.67
C ASP A 389 -23.01 13.29 -15.98
N PRO A 390 -21.81 13.29 -16.60
CA PRO A 390 -20.61 12.68 -16.00
C PRO A 390 -20.11 13.41 -14.74
N THR A 391 -20.40 14.71 -14.59
CA THR A 391 -20.06 15.50 -13.40
C THR A 391 -20.88 15.02 -12.22
N LEU A 392 -22.17 14.74 -12.44
CA LEU A 392 -23.04 14.13 -11.46
C LEU A 392 -22.54 12.74 -11.06
N THR A 393 -22.11 11.91 -12.03
CA THR A 393 -21.49 10.61 -11.74
C THR A 393 -20.30 10.75 -10.79
N ARG A 394 -19.38 11.69 -11.06
CA ARG A 394 -18.23 11.95 -10.18
C ARG A 394 -18.66 12.42 -8.81
N ALA A 395 -19.62 13.34 -8.72
CA ALA A 395 -20.11 13.86 -7.45
C ALA A 395 -20.73 12.76 -6.58
N LEU A 396 -21.51 11.83 -7.18
CA LEU A 396 -22.06 10.67 -6.49
C LEU A 396 -20.96 9.69 -6.04
N LEU A 397 -19.99 9.39 -6.92
CA LEU A 397 -18.86 8.53 -6.58
C LEU A 397 -17.98 9.10 -5.45
N GLY A 398 -17.82 10.42 -5.39
CA GLY A 398 -17.09 11.13 -4.34
C GLY A 398 -17.70 11.02 -2.94
N ARG A 399 -18.93 10.47 -2.81
CA ARG A 399 -19.66 10.30 -1.55
C ARG A 399 -19.39 8.99 -0.83
N PHE A 400 -18.96 7.96 -1.54
CA PHE A 400 -18.52 6.73 -0.89
C PHE A 400 -17.25 7.00 -0.09
N ASP A 401 -16.88 6.11 0.82
CA ASP A 401 -15.54 6.12 1.42
C ASP A 401 -14.61 5.14 0.69
N ARG A 402 -13.31 5.39 0.81
CA ARG A 402 -12.28 4.46 0.30
C ARG A 402 -12.18 3.23 1.20
N PRO A 403 -11.61 2.11 0.72
CA PRO A 403 -11.30 0.96 1.56
C PRO A 403 -10.40 1.36 2.75
N GLU A 404 -10.78 0.98 3.98
CA GLU A 404 -9.99 1.28 5.19
C GLU A 404 -8.69 0.47 5.24
N ARG A 405 -8.74 -0.73 4.66
CA ARG A 405 -7.68 -1.73 4.79
C ARG A 405 -6.61 -1.53 3.74
N ASP A 406 -5.39 -1.82 4.15
CA ASP A 406 -4.29 -2.09 3.25
C ASP A 406 -4.34 -3.53 2.75
N PRO A 407 -3.68 -3.85 1.62
CA PRO A 407 -3.36 -5.23 1.32
C PRO A 407 -2.67 -5.82 2.56
N PRO A 408 -3.22 -6.87 3.20
CA PRO A 408 -2.68 -7.34 4.47
C PRO A 408 -1.26 -7.84 4.26
N LEU A 409 -0.31 -7.42 5.10
CA LEU A 409 1.04 -7.98 5.10
C LEU A 409 0.96 -9.38 5.72
N LEU A 410 1.11 -10.40 4.89
CA LEU A 410 1.04 -11.81 5.28
C LEU A 410 2.35 -12.30 5.87
N ALA A 411 3.46 -11.86 5.27
CA ALA A 411 4.79 -12.17 5.75
C ALA A 411 5.76 -11.06 5.45
N ASP A 412 6.61 -10.78 6.43
CA ASP A 412 7.76 -9.93 6.31
C ASP A 412 9.02 -10.75 6.63
N SER A 413 9.68 -11.22 5.59
CA SER A 413 10.91 -11.98 5.78
C SER A 413 12.09 -11.07 6.14
N SER A 414 11.95 -9.74 6.14
CA SER A 414 13.04 -8.83 6.51
C SER A 414 13.34 -8.90 8.01
N ASP A 415 12.31 -8.99 8.85
CA ASP A 415 12.49 -9.15 10.29
C ASP A 415 13.09 -10.52 10.61
N SER A 416 12.58 -11.57 9.98
CA SER A 416 13.14 -12.92 10.11
C SER A 416 14.58 -12.98 9.59
N ALA A 417 14.90 -12.30 8.49
CA ALA A 417 16.25 -12.27 7.92
C ALA A 417 17.21 -11.48 8.83
N ARG A 418 16.79 -10.33 9.36
CA ARG A 418 17.57 -9.55 10.34
C ARG A 418 17.81 -10.35 11.62
N GLN A 419 16.80 -11.04 12.14
CA GLN A 419 16.93 -11.91 13.31
C GLN A 419 17.87 -13.10 13.05
N THR A 420 17.78 -13.72 11.86
CA THR A 420 18.66 -14.83 11.46
C THR A 420 20.10 -14.36 11.32
N VAL A 421 20.33 -13.19 10.71
CA VAL A 421 21.67 -12.63 10.59
C VAL A 421 22.21 -12.22 11.95
N ALA A 422 21.40 -11.64 12.82
CA ALA A 422 21.79 -11.33 14.19
C ALA A 422 22.18 -12.60 14.98
N SER A 423 21.42 -13.69 14.84
CA SER A 423 21.72 -14.96 15.51
C SER A 423 22.97 -15.65 14.95
N LEU A 424 23.18 -15.59 13.63
CA LEU A 424 24.40 -16.06 12.97
C LEU A 424 25.62 -15.25 13.42
N LYS A 425 25.53 -13.91 13.41
CA LYS A 425 26.58 -13.01 13.94
C LYS A 425 26.91 -13.38 15.38
N LEU A 426 25.91 -13.54 16.25
CA LEU A 426 26.10 -13.90 17.65
C LEU A 426 26.78 -15.28 17.81
N THR A 427 26.35 -16.27 17.03
CA THR A 427 26.92 -17.63 17.07
C THR A 427 28.38 -17.62 16.63
N TRP A 428 28.68 -16.88 15.56
CA TRP A 428 30.04 -16.71 15.06
C TRP A 428 30.91 -15.95 16.05
N GLN A 429 30.43 -14.84 16.61
CA GLN A 429 31.13 -14.07 17.65
C GLN A 429 31.43 -14.94 18.88
N ARG A 430 30.50 -15.80 19.32
CA ARG A 430 30.75 -16.75 20.41
C ARG A 430 31.85 -17.76 20.06
N ARG A 431 31.76 -18.40 18.89
CA ARG A 431 32.78 -19.36 18.43
C ARG A 431 34.16 -18.69 18.28
N PHE A 432 34.16 -17.47 17.77
CA PHE A 432 35.35 -16.67 17.59
C PHE A 432 35.98 -16.28 18.94
N ALA A 433 35.17 -15.85 19.91
CA ALA A 433 35.63 -15.58 21.28
C ALA A 433 36.22 -16.83 21.96
N TRP A 434 35.61 -18.01 21.76
CA TRP A 434 36.17 -19.26 22.26
C TRP A 434 37.50 -19.63 21.59
N ALA A 435 37.62 -19.44 20.28
CA ALA A 435 38.88 -19.65 19.57
C ALA A 435 39.97 -18.66 20.01
N LEU A 436 39.59 -17.40 20.26
CA LEU A 436 40.45 -16.36 20.83
C LEU A 436 40.96 -16.72 22.23
N LEU A 437 40.07 -17.14 23.12
CA LEU A 437 40.42 -17.56 24.47
C LEU A 437 41.31 -18.82 24.44
N GLY A 438 40.93 -19.83 23.67
CA GLY A 438 41.69 -21.07 23.53
C GLY A 438 43.09 -20.84 22.97
N SER A 439 43.23 -20.00 21.95
CA SER A 439 44.54 -19.64 21.38
C SER A 439 45.38 -18.80 22.34
N GLY A 440 44.78 -17.88 23.10
CA GLY A 440 45.48 -17.11 24.13
C GLY A 440 46.04 -18.01 25.25
N VAL A 441 45.24 -18.97 25.73
CA VAL A 441 45.69 -19.96 26.73
C VAL A 441 46.82 -20.82 26.18
N LEU A 442 46.71 -21.32 24.95
CA LEU A 442 47.77 -22.10 24.31
C LEU A 442 49.07 -21.29 24.20
N MET A 443 48.97 -20.01 23.84
CA MET A 443 50.14 -19.13 23.77
C MET A 443 50.80 -18.93 25.14
N ILE A 444 50.01 -18.76 26.21
CA ILE A 444 50.54 -18.68 27.58
C ILE A 444 51.27 -19.97 27.97
N ILE A 445 50.70 -21.13 27.65
CA ILE A 445 51.32 -22.43 27.91
C ILE A 445 52.65 -22.56 27.15
N VAL A 446 52.68 -22.19 25.86
CA VAL A 446 53.90 -22.23 25.03
C VAL A 446 54.97 -21.24 25.52
N ILE A 447 54.58 -20.12 26.15
CA ILE A 447 55.53 -19.18 26.76
C ILE A 447 56.04 -19.69 28.12
N ALA A 448 55.23 -20.49 28.83
CA ALA A 448 55.55 -21.03 30.14
C ALA A 448 56.41 -22.31 30.08
N LEU A 449 56.30 -23.09 29.00
CA LEU A 449 57.18 -24.22 28.66
C LEU A 449 58.46 -23.73 27.98
#